data_AF-A0AAV8SMQ5-F1
#
_entry.id   AF-A0AAV8SMQ5-F1
#
_cell.length_a   1.000
_cell.length_b   1.000
_cell.length_c   1.000
_cell.angle_alpha   90.00
_cell.angle_beta   90.00
_cell.angle_gamma   90.00
#
_symmetry.space_group_name_H-M   'P 1'
#
loop_
_entity.id
_entity.type
_entity.pdbx_description
1 polymer ?
#
loop_
_entity_poly.entity_id
_entity_poly.type
_entity_poly.pdbx_seq_one_letter_code
_entity_poly.pdbx_strand_id
1 'polypeptide(L)'
;MVLTALYGQEGRFICLGKTWERTILCPSRNKTTLKHTNTNSLGENKQHRSDDKKSNSFIFLQMAASASHYSLLMILSFVTYLLLLATSLCPVRSLPVTSDSGNQIPTNQTFRPSNEILKLKRINAYLEKVNKPAVKTIQSPDGDVIDCVLSHLQPAFDHPMLKGKKPMDPPDRPKSTETTETVTDIYQLWTDTGESCPEGTVPIRRTTSEDVRRANSVRRYGRKLRKPVRRDSTGSGHEHAVVFVNGDQYYGAKASINVWTPSVTNAYEFSLSQIWVISGSFGNDLNTIEAGWQVSPELYGDNYPRFFTYWTTDAYQATGCYNLLCSGFVQTNNRVAIGAAISPRSSYNSRQFDIGLMIWKDPKHGNWWLEFGSGLLVGYWPAFLFSHLRSHANMIQFGGEIVNSRSSGYHTSTQMGSGHFAEEGFGKASYFRNLQTVDWDNNLLPLTNLRLLADHPNCYDIRQGRNNVWGTYFYYGGPGRNVRCP
;
A
#
# COMPACT_ATOMS: atom_id res chain seq x y z
N MET A 1 68.21 -13.16 -15.37
CA MET A 1 68.08 -13.91 -16.64
C MET A 1 66.77 -13.44 -17.27
N VAL A 2 66.78 -12.76 -18.43
CA VAL A 2 67.20 -13.25 -19.78
C VAL A 2 66.16 -14.29 -20.27
N LEU A 3 65.20 -14.04 -21.19
CA LEU A 3 65.04 -13.14 -22.37
C LEU A 3 65.48 -13.76 -23.70
N THR A 4 64.50 -14.22 -24.50
CA THR A 4 64.47 -14.44 -25.98
C THR A 4 63.07 -14.98 -26.34
N ALA A 5 62.43 -14.75 -27.49
CA ALA A 5 62.56 -13.80 -28.62
C ALA A 5 61.14 -13.69 -29.27
N LEU A 6 60.60 -12.59 -29.83
CA LEU A 6 61.02 -11.52 -30.78
C LEU A 6 60.77 -11.83 -32.28
N TYR A 7 60.46 -10.76 -33.04
CA TYR A 7 59.93 -10.69 -34.43
C TYR A 7 58.46 -11.16 -34.60
N GLY A 8 57.56 -10.49 -35.34
CA GLY A 8 57.61 -9.21 -36.10
C GLY A 8 56.19 -8.90 -36.67
N GLN A 9 55.84 -7.78 -37.31
CA GLN A 9 56.56 -6.53 -37.66
C GLN A 9 55.55 -5.33 -37.69
N GLU A 10 55.77 -4.29 -38.51
CA GLU A 10 55.00 -3.03 -38.58
C GLU A 10 53.83 -3.07 -39.61
N GLY A 11 52.90 -2.11 -39.70
CA GLY A 11 52.85 -0.78 -39.06
C GLY A 11 51.49 -0.05 -39.14
N ARG A 12 51.48 1.27 -38.90
CA ARG A 12 50.30 2.15 -38.86
C ARG A 12 50.02 2.82 -40.22
N PHE A 13 48.77 3.22 -40.52
CA PHE A 13 48.29 4.63 -40.50
C PHE A 13 47.07 4.96 -41.41
N ILE A 14 46.38 6.05 -41.01
CA ILE A 14 45.62 7.03 -41.83
C ILE A 14 44.22 6.67 -42.38
N CYS A 15 43.30 7.60 -42.17
CA CYS A 15 41.98 7.65 -42.79
C CYS A 15 41.98 8.54 -44.05
N LEU A 16 41.35 8.07 -45.12
CA LEU A 16 40.82 8.86 -46.24
C LEU A 16 39.44 8.27 -46.61
N GLY A 17 38.48 9.01 -47.17
CA GLY A 17 38.48 10.43 -47.49
C GLY A 17 37.80 10.72 -48.85
N LYS A 18 36.55 11.20 -48.81
CA LYS A 18 35.73 11.77 -49.91
C LYS A 18 35.13 10.84 -51.00
N THR A 19 33.79 10.81 -51.00
CA THR A 19 32.84 10.98 -52.15
C THR A 19 32.99 10.20 -53.46
N TRP A 20 31.87 9.69 -54.01
CA TRP A 20 31.15 10.34 -55.14
C TRP A 20 29.71 9.78 -55.27
N GLU A 21 28.94 10.29 -56.24
CA GLU A 21 27.47 10.22 -56.35
C GLU A 21 26.87 8.85 -56.80
N ARG A 22 25.61 8.57 -56.43
CA ARG A 22 24.44 8.59 -57.37
C ARG A 22 23.08 8.22 -56.74
N THR A 23 22.19 9.21 -56.76
CA THR A 23 20.80 9.18 -57.30
C THR A 23 20.04 7.85 -57.38
N ILE A 24 18.92 7.76 -56.66
CA ILE A 24 17.76 6.89 -56.98
C ILE A 24 16.50 7.77 -57.01
N LEU A 25 15.60 7.54 -57.98
CA LEU A 25 14.44 8.40 -58.24
C LEU A 25 13.13 7.91 -57.60
N CYS A 26 12.28 8.84 -57.20
CA CYS A 26 10.85 8.60 -56.98
C CYS A 26 10.10 8.51 -58.32
N PRO A 27 9.18 7.56 -58.51
CA PRO A 27 8.26 7.57 -59.65
C PRO A 27 7.06 8.50 -59.38
N SER A 28 6.70 9.32 -60.36
CA SER A 28 5.37 9.96 -60.42
C SER A 28 4.81 9.87 -61.84
N ARG A 29 3.48 9.73 -61.98
CA ARG A 29 2.80 9.85 -63.28
C ARG A 29 1.41 10.47 -63.14
N ASN A 30 1.28 11.65 -63.74
CA ASN A 30 0.04 12.24 -64.27
C ASN A 30 -0.51 11.38 -65.44
N LYS A 31 -1.73 11.51 -66.00
CA LYS A 31 -2.87 12.48 -65.96
C LYS A 31 -4.17 11.62 -66.21
N THR A 32 -5.43 12.08 -66.17
CA THR A 32 -6.16 13.04 -67.06
C THR A 32 -7.56 13.33 -66.45
N THR A 33 -7.92 14.58 -66.11
CA THR A 33 -8.73 15.57 -66.89
C THR A 33 -10.17 15.20 -67.31
N LEU A 34 -11.16 15.92 -66.77
CA LEU A 34 -12.17 16.78 -67.47
C LEU A 34 -12.75 17.75 -66.38
N LYS A 35 -12.88 19.07 -66.59
CA LYS A 35 -14.03 19.84 -67.18
C LYS A 35 -15.38 19.51 -66.51
N HIS A 36 -16.26 20.43 -66.09
CA HIS A 36 -16.44 21.92 -66.23
C HIS A 36 -17.53 22.36 -65.19
N THR A 37 -17.88 23.62 -64.84
CA THR A 37 -17.54 25.02 -65.23
C THR A 37 -17.91 26.05 -64.12
N ASN A 38 -17.37 27.28 -64.20
CA ASN A 38 -17.98 28.64 -64.11
C ASN A 38 -19.48 28.84 -63.71
N THR A 39 -19.98 29.96 -63.17
CA THR A 39 -19.46 31.30 -62.68
C THR A 39 -20.61 32.13 -62.07
N ASN A 40 -20.31 33.12 -61.19
CA ASN A 40 -20.93 34.48 -61.06
C ASN A 40 -22.47 34.65 -60.88
N SER A 41 -23.07 35.74 -60.36
CA SER A 41 -22.64 36.94 -59.58
C SER A 41 -23.88 37.70 -59.04
N LEU A 42 -23.65 38.70 -58.16
CA LEU A 42 -24.50 39.83 -57.72
C LEU A 42 -25.90 40.06 -58.36
N GLY A 43 -26.90 40.51 -57.57
CA GLY A 43 -28.11 41.18 -58.09
C GLY A 43 -29.17 41.54 -57.03
N GLU A 44 -29.56 42.81 -56.98
CA GLU A 44 -30.38 43.48 -55.94
C GLU A 44 -31.90 43.17 -55.89
N ASN A 45 -32.42 42.96 -54.66
CA ASN A 45 -33.48 43.75 -53.96
C ASN A 45 -34.94 43.93 -54.51
N LYS A 46 -35.92 43.94 -53.58
CA LYS A 46 -37.36 44.39 -53.65
C LYS A 46 -38.35 43.60 -54.55
N GLN A 47 -39.60 43.23 -54.19
CA GLN A 47 -40.51 43.53 -53.06
C GLN A 47 -41.90 42.82 -53.29
N HIS A 48 -42.70 42.66 -52.22
CA HIS A 48 -44.15 42.29 -52.13
C HIS A 48 -44.67 40.82 -52.23
N ARG A 49 -45.10 40.32 -51.05
CA ARG A 49 -46.49 39.93 -50.67
C ARG A 49 -47.13 38.62 -51.22
N SER A 50 -47.17 37.59 -50.36
CA SER A 50 -48.42 37.11 -49.73
C SER A 50 -48.16 36.08 -48.61
N ASP A 51 -49.07 35.99 -47.64
CA ASP A 51 -49.05 35.03 -46.52
C ASP A 51 -49.76 33.72 -46.89
N ASP A 52 -49.17 32.56 -46.57
CA ASP A 52 -49.85 31.43 -45.89
C ASP A 52 -48.92 30.22 -45.67
N LYS A 53 -48.34 30.06 -44.46
CA LYS A 53 -47.67 28.78 -44.04
C LYS A 53 -47.26 28.62 -42.56
N LYS A 54 -47.85 29.34 -41.59
CA LYS A 54 -47.42 29.26 -40.17
C LYS A 54 -48.33 28.53 -39.19
N SER A 55 -49.53 28.06 -39.58
CA SER A 55 -50.46 27.40 -38.64
C SER A 55 -50.05 25.99 -38.22
N ASN A 56 -49.58 25.15 -39.16
CA ASN A 56 -49.46 23.70 -38.93
C ASN A 56 -48.28 23.27 -38.03
N SER A 57 -47.35 24.16 -37.67
CA SER A 57 -46.15 23.78 -36.89
C SER A 57 -46.38 23.79 -35.37
N PHE A 58 -47.40 24.46 -34.85
CA PHE A 58 -47.63 24.58 -33.40
C PHE A 58 -48.42 23.40 -32.82
N ILE A 59 -49.40 22.87 -33.57
CA ILE A 59 -50.29 21.80 -33.12
C ILE A 59 -49.50 20.50 -32.80
N PHE A 60 -48.49 20.17 -33.60
CA PHE A 60 -47.67 18.97 -33.41
C PHE A 60 -46.80 19.02 -32.13
N LEU A 61 -46.24 20.17 -31.77
CA LEU A 61 -45.46 20.29 -30.52
C LEU A 61 -46.35 20.10 -29.28
N GLN A 62 -47.56 20.66 -29.31
CA GLN A 62 -48.46 20.67 -28.16
C GLN A 62 -49.06 19.28 -27.87
N MET A 63 -49.23 18.44 -28.90
CA MET A 63 -49.62 17.02 -28.73
C MET A 63 -48.48 16.11 -28.25
N ALA A 64 -47.22 16.40 -28.62
CA ALA A 64 -46.08 15.63 -28.13
C ALA A 64 -45.83 15.84 -26.63
N ALA A 65 -45.96 17.08 -26.16
CA ALA A 65 -45.75 17.44 -24.75
C ALA A 65 -46.78 16.77 -23.81
N SER A 66 -48.07 16.70 -24.21
CA SER A 66 -49.09 16.04 -23.38
C SER A 66 -48.90 14.53 -23.29
N ALA A 67 -48.59 13.85 -24.40
CA ALA A 67 -48.33 12.41 -24.43
C ALA A 67 -47.15 12.00 -23.53
N SER A 68 -46.10 12.84 -23.45
CA SER A 68 -44.95 12.61 -22.56
C SER A 68 -45.27 12.77 -21.07
N HIS A 69 -46.23 13.64 -20.70
CA HIS A 69 -46.67 13.76 -19.29
C HIS A 69 -47.58 12.60 -18.84
N TYR A 70 -48.52 12.16 -19.68
CA TYR A 70 -49.39 11.04 -19.33
C TYR A 70 -48.62 9.72 -19.17
N SER A 71 -47.61 9.47 -20.02
CA SER A 71 -46.75 8.29 -19.89
C SER A 71 -45.90 8.32 -18.62
N LEU A 72 -45.32 9.47 -18.25
CA LEU A 72 -44.57 9.60 -16.98
C LEU A 72 -45.44 9.38 -15.74
N LEU A 73 -46.67 9.93 -15.73
CA LEU A 73 -47.64 9.73 -14.64
C LEU A 73 -48.08 8.26 -14.52
N MET A 74 -48.30 7.57 -15.63
CA MET A 74 -48.62 6.13 -15.64
C MET A 74 -47.47 5.29 -15.07
N ILE A 75 -46.22 5.59 -15.44
CA ILE A 75 -45.03 4.89 -14.91
C ILE A 75 -44.91 5.11 -13.40
N LEU A 76 -45.05 6.34 -12.91
CA LEU A 76 -45.00 6.64 -11.47
C LEU A 76 -46.11 5.92 -10.69
N SER A 77 -47.33 5.90 -11.21
CA SER A 77 -48.47 5.17 -10.62
C SER A 77 -48.23 3.66 -10.58
N PHE A 78 -47.65 3.08 -11.64
CA PHE A 78 -47.33 1.66 -11.68
C PHE A 78 -46.21 1.26 -10.70
N VAL A 79 -45.20 2.12 -10.53
CA VAL A 79 -44.11 1.90 -9.57
C VAL A 79 -44.60 2.00 -8.12
N THR A 80 -45.45 2.98 -7.78
CA THR A 80 -46.02 3.05 -6.41
C THR A 80 -46.98 1.90 -6.13
N TYR A 81 -47.76 1.44 -7.11
CA TYR A 81 -48.60 0.25 -7.00
C TYR A 81 -47.78 -1.03 -6.76
N LEU A 82 -46.67 -1.21 -7.48
CA LEU A 82 -45.73 -2.32 -7.28
C LEU A 82 -45.09 -2.30 -5.88
N LEU A 83 -44.69 -1.12 -5.38
CA LEU A 83 -44.15 -0.97 -4.03
C LEU A 83 -45.19 -1.33 -2.95
N LEU A 84 -46.44 -0.88 -3.12
CA LEU A 84 -47.54 -1.22 -2.21
C LEU A 84 -47.86 -2.71 -2.21
N LEU A 85 -47.87 -3.37 -3.37
CA LEU A 85 -48.01 -4.83 -3.48
C LEU A 85 -46.86 -5.57 -2.79
N ALA A 86 -45.62 -5.14 -3.00
CA ALA A 86 -44.46 -5.73 -2.33
C ALA A 86 -44.55 -5.63 -0.78
N THR A 87 -45.08 -4.52 -0.25
CA THR A 87 -45.27 -4.36 1.21
C THR A 87 -46.46 -5.12 1.80
N SER A 88 -47.40 -5.60 0.99
CA SER A 88 -48.65 -6.21 1.46
C SER A 88 -48.73 -7.73 1.31
N LEU A 89 -47.80 -8.36 0.59
CA LEU A 89 -47.79 -9.81 0.31
C LEU A 89 -46.63 -10.58 0.99
N CYS A 90 -45.91 -9.96 1.93
CA CYS A 90 -44.86 -10.61 2.72
C CYS A 90 -45.31 -10.90 4.17
N PRO A 91 -46.01 -12.02 4.45
CA PRO A 91 -46.16 -12.50 5.82
C PRO A 91 -44.79 -12.94 6.34
N VAL A 92 -44.32 -12.33 7.43
CA VAL A 92 -43.04 -12.69 8.07
C VAL A 92 -43.16 -14.06 8.74
N ARG A 93 -42.97 -15.12 7.94
CA ARG A 93 -42.83 -16.50 8.42
C ARG A 93 -41.37 -16.79 8.70
N SER A 94 -40.98 -16.64 9.97
CA SER A 94 -39.76 -17.22 10.50
C SER A 94 -39.82 -18.75 10.41
N LEU A 95 -39.20 -19.31 9.36
CA LEU A 95 -38.96 -20.75 9.28
C LEU A 95 -37.98 -21.15 10.40
N PRO A 96 -38.35 -22.07 11.31
CA PRO A 96 -37.40 -22.64 12.26
C PRO A 96 -36.43 -23.54 11.49
N VAL A 97 -35.15 -23.20 11.48
CA VAL A 97 -34.12 -24.11 10.99
C VAL A 97 -34.02 -25.28 11.95
N THR A 98 -34.44 -26.46 11.52
CA THR A 98 -34.23 -27.72 12.23
C THR A 98 -32.74 -28.09 12.17
N SER A 99 -31.95 -27.52 13.08
CA SER A 99 -30.58 -27.96 13.34
C SER A 99 -30.61 -29.25 14.15
N ASP A 100 -30.17 -30.35 13.57
CA ASP A 100 -30.03 -31.62 14.29
C ASP A 100 -28.86 -31.55 15.30
N SER A 101 -29.07 -32.17 16.45
CA SER A 101 -28.15 -32.52 17.55
C SER A 101 -26.73 -31.89 17.58
N GLY A 102 -26.49 -30.96 18.52
CA GLY A 102 -25.15 -30.37 18.69
C GLY A 102 -24.82 -29.54 19.95
N ASN A 103 -25.70 -29.45 20.96
CA ASN A 103 -25.46 -28.80 22.27
C ASN A 103 -24.70 -27.44 22.24
N GLN A 104 -25.31 -26.40 21.68
CA GLN A 104 -25.02 -25.02 22.10
C GLN A 104 -26.30 -24.34 22.61
N ILE A 105 -26.23 -23.85 23.86
CA ILE A 105 -27.30 -23.08 24.48
C ILE A 105 -27.40 -21.73 23.74
N PRO A 106 -28.60 -21.30 23.28
CA PRO A 106 -28.74 -20.00 22.62
C PRO A 106 -28.37 -18.87 23.58
N THR A 107 -27.25 -18.21 23.33
CA THR A 107 -26.78 -17.10 24.18
C THR A 107 -27.69 -15.91 24.03
N ASN A 108 -28.51 -15.65 25.05
CA ASN A 108 -29.36 -14.46 25.14
C ASN A 108 -28.53 -13.19 24.91
N GLN A 109 -28.76 -12.51 23.78
CA GLN A 109 -28.18 -11.20 23.49
C GLN A 109 -28.91 -10.09 24.27
N THR A 110 -28.92 -10.21 25.60
CA THR A 110 -29.43 -9.16 26.49
C THR A 110 -28.54 -7.93 26.31
N PHE A 111 -29.05 -6.89 25.65
CA PHE A 111 -28.39 -5.59 25.59
C PHE A 111 -28.19 -5.07 27.02
N ARG A 112 -26.94 -4.76 27.40
CA ARG A 112 -26.58 -4.26 28.74
C ARG A 112 -26.08 -2.82 28.61
N PRO A 113 -26.95 -1.80 28.74
CA PRO A 113 -26.56 -0.40 28.55
C PRO A 113 -25.31 0.00 29.34
N SER A 114 -25.21 -0.44 30.60
CA SER A 114 -24.06 -0.19 31.48
C SER A 114 -22.72 -0.69 30.90
N ASN A 115 -22.72 -1.81 30.17
CA ASN A 115 -21.52 -2.37 29.57
C ASN A 115 -21.07 -1.55 28.35
N GLU A 116 -22.00 -1.14 27.48
CA GLU A 116 -21.66 -0.28 26.33
C GLU A 116 -21.27 1.14 26.78
N ILE A 117 -21.87 1.69 27.85
CA ILE A 117 -21.43 2.94 28.47
C ILE A 117 -19.99 2.81 29.02
N LEU A 118 -19.65 1.70 29.67
CA LEU A 118 -18.28 1.43 30.15
C LEU A 118 -17.29 1.23 28.99
N LYS A 119 -17.72 0.63 27.88
CA LYS A 119 -16.92 0.47 26.65
C LYS A 119 -16.67 1.83 25.98
N LEU A 120 -17.70 2.66 25.83
CA LEU A 120 -17.59 4.04 25.33
C LEU A 120 -16.64 4.88 26.18
N LYS A 121 -16.77 4.88 27.50
CA LYS A 121 -15.85 5.60 28.40
C LYS A 121 -14.39 5.15 28.23
N ARG A 122 -14.14 3.86 28.00
CA ARG A 122 -12.80 3.32 27.70
C ARG A 122 -12.28 3.74 26.32
N ILE A 123 -13.14 3.81 25.31
CA ILE A 123 -12.79 4.30 23.97
C ILE A 123 -12.40 5.77 24.05
N ASN A 124 -13.22 6.64 24.64
CA ASN A 124 -12.95 8.07 24.75
C ASN A 124 -11.62 8.36 25.48
N ALA A 125 -11.41 7.75 26.64
CA ALA A 125 -10.15 7.89 27.39
C ALA A 125 -8.91 7.30 26.68
N TYR A 126 -9.10 6.41 25.70
CA TYR A 126 -8.02 5.97 24.81
C TYR A 126 -7.76 7.00 23.70
N LEU A 127 -8.81 7.53 23.06
CA LEU A 127 -8.71 8.54 22.00
C LEU A 127 -8.08 9.84 22.51
N GLU A 128 -8.49 10.32 23.69
CA GLU A 128 -7.90 11.46 24.40
C GLU A 128 -6.39 11.29 24.67
N LYS A 129 -5.91 10.05 24.78
CA LYS A 129 -4.49 9.76 24.98
C LYS A 129 -3.70 9.75 23.68
N VAL A 130 -4.22 9.12 22.62
CA VAL A 130 -3.45 8.90 21.37
C VAL A 130 -3.56 10.04 20.37
N ASN A 131 -4.74 10.68 20.26
CA ASN A 131 -4.93 11.84 19.39
C ASN A 131 -4.39 13.09 20.11
N LYS A 132 -3.19 13.53 19.74
CA LYS A 132 -2.53 14.70 20.33
C LYS A 132 -3.11 16.01 19.78
N PRO A 133 -3.01 17.14 20.51
CA PRO A 133 -3.46 18.44 20.02
C PRO A 133 -2.77 18.81 18.70
N ALA A 134 -3.58 19.06 17.67
CA ALA A 134 -3.13 19.46 16.34
C ALA A 134 -3.03 20.99 16.24
N VAL A 135 -2.04 21.50 15.51
CA VAL A 135 -1.96 22.92 15.11
C VAL A 135 -2.60 23.18 13.74
N LYS A 136 -2.80 22.12 12.95
CA LYS A 136 -3.53 22.10 11.68
C LYS A 136 -4.09 20.69 11.49
N THR A 137 -5.29 20.57 10.90
CA THR A 137 -5.88 19.30 10.48
C THR A 137 -6.10 19.37 8.96
N ILE A 138 -5.74 18.30 8.24
CA ILE A 138 -5.92 18.13 6.80
C ILE A 138 -6.92 17.01 6.57
N GLN A 139 -7.83 17.19 5.59
CA GLN A 139 -8.77 16.17 5.14
C GLN A 139 -8.21 15.48 3.90
N SER A 140 -8.03 14.16 3.95
CA SER A 140 -7.50 13.36 2.85
C SER A 140 -8.65 12.92 1.90
N PRO A 141 -8.42 12.77 0.58
CA PRO A 141 -9.47 12.40 -0.38
C PRO A 141 -10.15 11.03 -0.14
N ASP A 142 -9.54 10.15 0.64
CA ASP A 142 -10.09 8.86 1.09
C ASP A 142 -10.86 8.94 2.42
N GLY A 143 -11.07 10.14 2.97
CA GLY A 143 -11.76 10.37 4.25
C GLY A 143 -10.86 10.27 5.49
N ASP A 144 -9.56 10.05 5.31
CA ASP A 144 -8.59 10.01 6.40
C ASP A 144 -8.34 11.44 6.96
N VAL A 145 -8.19 11.57 8.28
CA VAL A 145 -7.97 12.87 8.93
C VAL A 145 -6.54 12.93 9.44
N ILE A 146 -5.73 13.84 8.89
CA ILE A 146 -4.32 13.99 9.23
C ILE A 146 -4.13 15.20 10.14
N ASP A 147 -3.66 14.97 11.36
CA ASP A 147 -3.36 16.00 12.35
C ASP A 147 -1.88 16.34 12.35
N CYS A 148 -1.56 17.60 12.08
CA CYS A 148 -0.22 18.16 12.20
C CYS A 148 0.05 18.48 13.68
N VAL A 149 0.78 17.60 14.36
CA VAL A 149 1.09 17.70 15.79
C VAL A 149 2.50 18.27 15.97
N LEU A 150 2.72 19.15 16.96
CA LEU A 150 4.06 19.66 17.27
C LEU A 150 5.04 18.50 17.54
N SER A 151 6.22 18.54 16.94
CA SER A 151 7.13 17.38 16.86
C SER A 151 7.61 16.84 18.21
N HIS A 152 7.56 17.66 19.28
CA HIS A 152 7.90 17.28 20.65
C HIS A 152 6.69 16.89 21.53
N LEU A 153 5.46 16.94 20.99
CA LEU A 153 4.21 16.55 21.64
C LEU A 153 3.59 15.26 21.04
N GLN A 154 4.19 14.70 20.00
CA GLN A 154 3.77 13.42 19.39
C GLN A 154 3.78 12.25 20.40
N PRO A 155 3.04 11.14 20.14
CA PRO A 155 2.90 10.00 21.06
C PRO A 155 4.21 9.40 21.58
N ALA A 156 5.33 9.53 20.87
CA ALA A 156 6.65 9.12 21.33
C ALA A 156 7.02 9.68 22.73
N PHE A 157 6.70 10.95 22.97
CA PHE A 157 7.11 11.67 24.19
C PHE A 157 6.23 11.37 25.42
N ASP A 158 5.22 10.51 25.28
CA ASP A 158 4.56 9.85 26.43
C ASP A 158 5.52 8.86 27.13
N HIS A 159 6.56 8.35 26.44
CA HIS A 159 7.49 7.39 27.03
C HIS A 159 8.35 8.05 28.13
N PRO A 160 8.48 7.47 29.34
CA PRO A 160 9.20 8.09 30.46
C PRO A 160 10.65 8.51 30.15
N MET A 161 11.36 7.74 29.31
CA MET A 161 12.75 8.05 28.92
C MET A 161 12.87 9.08 27.78
N LEU A 162 11.75 9.47 27.14
CA LEU A 162 11.69 10.48 26.08
C LEU A 162 11.06 11.79 26.57
N LYS A 163 10.11 11.73 27.50
CA LYS A 163 9.34 12.89 27.99
C LYS A 163 10.21 14.12 28.28
N GLY A 164 9.85 15.25 27.68
CA GLY A 164 10.56 16.53 27.81
C GLY A 164 11.77 16.72 26.87
N LYS A 165 12.16 15.70 26.10
CA LYS A 165 13.16 15.83 25.03
C LYS A 165 12.51 16.33 23.73
N LYS A 166 13.35 16.63 22.74
CA LYS A 166 12.96 16.88 21.34
C LYS A 166 13.39 15.70 20.46
N PRO A 167 12.87 15.57 19.23
CA PRO A 167 13.47 14.68 18.23
C PRO A 167 14.94 15.03 17.98
N MET A 168 15.74 14.02 17.62
CA MET A 168 17.16 14.19 17.26
C MET A 168 17.33 14.63 15.81
N ASP A 169 18.47 15.28 15.54
CA ASP A 169 18.90 15.62 14.19
C ASP A 169 19.15 14.37 13.32
N PRO A 170 19.07 14.48 11.97
CA PRO A 170 19.41 13.41 11.04
C PRO A 170 20.77 12.74 11.28
N PRO A 171 20.87 11.41 11.10
CA PRO A 171 22.13 10.67 11.18
C PRO A 171 22.88 10.72 9.83
N ASP A 172 24.09 10.18 9.80
CA ASP A 172 24.75 9.87 8.54
C ASP A 172 24.05 8.67 7.88
N ARG A 173 23.78 8.76 6.57
CA ARG A 173 23.29 7.62 5.78
C ARG A 173 24.39 6.59 5.56
N PRO A 174 24.06 5.32 5.32
CA PRO A 174 25.02 4.32 4.87
C PRO A 174 25.68 4.74 3.56
N LYS A 175 26.96 4.40 3.38
CA LYS A 175 27.72 4.68 2.15
C LYS A 175 27.14 3.86 1.00
N SER A 176 26.75 4.52 -0.10
CA SER A 176 26.33 3.89 -1.36
C SER A 176 27.33 4.15 -2.47
N THR A 177 27.44 3.22 -3.42
CA THR A 177 28.23 3.38 -4.66
C THR A 177 27.50 4.16 -5.75
N GLU A 178 26.21 4.44 -5.56
CA GLU A 178 25.36 5.14 -6.51
C GLU A 178 24.86 6.47 -5.91
N THR A 179 24.92 7.53 -6.73
CA THR A 179 24.35 8.85 -6.45
C THR A 179 22.96 8.95 -7.08
N THR A 180 21.92 8.64 -6.32
CA THR A 180 20.53 8.85 -6.76
C THR A 180 20.12 10.31 -6.58
N GLU A 181 19.63 10.94 -7.65
CA GLU A 181 19.04 12.29 -7.57
C GLU A 181 17.82 12.32 -6.66
N THR A 182 17.65 13.41 -5.90
CA THR A 182 16.60 13.53 -4.86
C THR A 182 15.25 13.93 -5.45
N VAL A 183 14.65 13.05 -6.26
CA VAL A 183 13.25 13.19 -6.70
C VAL A 183 12.33 12.79 -5.55
N THR A 184 11.93 13.75 -4.72
CA THR A 184 11.01 13.52 -3.59
C THR A 184 9.56 13.43 -4.05
N ASP A 185 9.23 12.36 -4.77
CA ASP A 185 7.84 11.92 -4.93
C ASP A 185 7.24 11.60 -3.54
N ILE A 186 6.07 12.16 -3.25
CA ILE A 186 5.34 11.87 -2.00
C ILE A 186 4.23 10.87 -2.32
N TYR A 187 4.47 9.60 -1.98
CA TYR A 187 3.57 8.49 -2.31
C TYR A 187 2.35 8.38 -1.38
N GLN A 188 1.67 9.48 -1.02
CA GLN A 188 0.55 9.47 -0.07
C GLN A 188 -0.60 10.41 -0.42
N LEU A 189 -1.82 9.85 -0.44
CA LEU A 189 -3.04 10.47 -0.98
C LEU A 189 -3.44 11.79 -0.28
N TRP A 190 -3.09 11.96 0.99
CA TRP A 190 -3.42 13.18 1.76
C TRP A 190 -2.68 14.43 1.28
N THR A 191 -1.68 14.27 0.39
CA THR A 191 -0.92 15.36 -0.23
C THR A 191 -1.37 15.69 -1.66
N ASP A 192 -2.26 14.90 -2.27
CA ASP A 192 -2.78 15.11 -3.64
C ASP A 192 -3.50 16.47 -3.81
N THR A 193 -3.97 17.06 -2.71
CA THR A 193 -4.62 18.39 -2.68
C THR A 193 -3.62 19.55 -2.65
N GLY A 194 -2.32 19.29 -2.56
CA GLY A 194 -1.27 20.28 -2.31
C GLY A 194 -1.15 20.71 -0.83
N GLU A 195 -1.99 20.15 0.05
CA GLU A 195 -1.92 20.43 1.48
C GLU A 195 -0.69 19.79 2.14
N SER A 196 -0.11 20.50 3.12
CA SER A 196 1.05 20.03 3.88
C SER A 196 1.03 20.50 5.34
N CYS A 197 1.75 19.77 6.20
CA CYS A 197 1.91 20.13 7.61
C CYS A 197 3.03 21.17 7.80
N PRO A 198 2.87 22.15 8.72
CA PRO A 198 3.89 23.17 8.98
C PRO A 198 5.25 22.58 9.41
N GLU A 199 6.32 23.35 9.22
CA GLU A 199 7.63 23.00 9.79
C GLU A 199 7.58 22.90 11.32
N GLY A 200 8.39 22.02 11.91
CA GLY A 200 8.35 21.72 13.34
C GLY A 200 7.14 20.87 13.79
N THR A 201 6.29 20.42 12.87
CA THR A 201 5.19 19.48 13.13
C THR A 201 5.43 18.12 12.46
N VAL A 202 4.65 17.11 12.86
CA VAL A 202 4.61 15.78 12.25
C VAL A 202 3.14 15.42 11.92
N PRO A 203 2.82 14.94 10.71
CA PRO A 203 1.49 14.45 10.38
C PRO A 203 1.20 13.11 11.05
N ILE A 204 0.08 13.03 11.76
CA ILE A 204 -0.41 11.83 12.43
C ILE A 204 -1.83 11.52 11.94
N ARG A 205 -2.08 10.30 11.48
CA ARG A 205 -3.44 9.85 11.14
C ARG A 205 -4.29 9.75 12.42
N ARG A 206 -5.36 10.52 12.51
CA ARG A 206 -6.27 10.54 13.67
C ARG A 206 -6.92 9.17 13.83
N THR A 207 -6.94 8.65 15.05
CA THR A 207 -7.69 7.43 15.38
C THR A 207 -9.15 7.79 15.69
N THR A 208 -10.11 7.04 15.13
CA THR A 208 -11.55 7.27 15.31
C THR A 208 -12.18 6.36 16.39
N SER A 209 -13.41 6.64 16.80
CA SER A 209 -14.19 5.74 17.67
C SER A 209 -14.41 4.39 17.00
N GLU A 210 -14.61 4.45 15.69
CA GLU A 210 -14.95 3.37 14.78
C GLU A 210 -13.75 2.42 14.63
N ASP A 211 -12.54 2.97 14.56
CA ASP A 211 -11.30 2.19 14.57
C ASP A 211 -11.14 1.33 15.82
N VAL A 212 -11.34 1.94 17.00
CA VAL A 212 -11.22 1.25 18.28
C VAL A 212 -12.39 0.27 18.50
N ARG A 213 -13.55 0.49 17.86
CA ARG A 213 -14.72 -0.41 17.88
C ARG A 213 -14.53 -1.67 17.03
N ARG A 214 -13.76 -1.63 15.93
CA ARG A 214 -13.48 -2.82 15.10
C ARG A 214 -12.64 -3.85 15.87
N ALA A 215 -11.70 -3.39 16.70
CA ALA A 215 -10.86 -4.28 17.47
C ALA A 215 -11.57 -4.94 18.67
N ASN A 216 -11.28 -6.22 18.85
CA ASN A 216 -11.81 -7.06 19.94
C ASN A 216 -11.48 -6.60 21.39
N SER A 217 -10.69 -5.54 21.59
CA SER A 217 -10.49 -4.89 22.88
C SER A 217 -9.75 -3.55 22.73
N VAL A 218 -10.22 -2.51 23.42
CA VAL A 218 -9.52 -1.20 23.51
C VAL A 218 -8.05 -1.36 23.95
N ARG A 219 -7.75 -2.29 24.87
CA ARG A 219 -6.36 -2.55 25.34
C ARG A 219 -5.48 -3.25 24.29
N ARG A 220 -6.08 -3.80 23.23
CA ARG A 220 -5.39 -4.53 22.15
C ARG A 220 -5.46 -3.83 20.78
N TYR A 221 -6.20 -2.72 20.63
CA TYR A 221 -6.17 -1.95 19.39
C TYR A 221 -4.71 -1.54 19.07
N GLY A 222 -4.33 -1.66 17.81
CA GLY A 222 -2.95 -1.42 17.36
C GLY A 222 -1.91 -2.48 17.77
N ARG A 223 -2.27 -3.64 18.31
CA ARG A 223 -1.31 -4.71 18.69
C ARG A 223 -1.61 -6.00 17.92
N LYS A 224 -0.57 -6.71 17.43
CA LYS A 224 -0.77 -8.05 16.83
C LYS A 224 -1.37 -9.01 17.87
N LEU A 225 -2.31 -9.86 17.45
CA LEU A 225 -3.08 -10.72 18.36
C LEU A 225 -2.35 -12.04 18.66
N ARG A 226 -2.28 -12.41 19.94
CA ARG A 226 -1.80 -13.73 20.37
C ARG A 226 -2.74 -14.84 19.91
N LYS A 227 -2.38 -15.53 18.82
CA LYS A 227 -2.70 -16.96 18.64
C LYS A 227 -1.53 -17.79 19.19
N PRO A 228 -1.77 -18.90 19.90
CA PRO A 228 -0.68 -19.71 20.44
C PRO A 228 0.05 -20.43 19.29
N VAL A 229 1.29 -20.02 19.01
CA VAL A 229 2.15 -20.64 18.00
C VAL A 229 2.42 -22.10 18.39
N ARG A 230 1.68 -23.05 17.79
CA ARG A 230 2.15 -24.44 17.70
C ARG A 230 3.36 -24.47 16.78
N ARG A 231 4.30 -25.38 17.06
CA ARG A 231 5.68 -25.32 16.54
C ARG A 231 5.83 -25.78 15.08
N ASP A 232 4.73 -26.22 14.47
CA ASP A 232 4.61 -26.56 13.05
C ASP A 232 3.95 -25.39 12.30
N SER A 233 4.36 -25.13 11.05
CA SER A 233 3.99 -23.95 10.24
C SER A 233 2.50 -23.81 9.87
N THR A 234 1.62 -24.63 10.46
CA THR A 234 0.16 -24.56 10.31
C THR A 234 -0.53 -23.87 11.51
N GLY A 235 0.19 -23.63 12.62
CA GLY A 235 -0.40 -23.32 13.92
C GLY A 235 -0.84 -21.87 14.16
N SER A 236 -0.26 -20.89 13.45
CA SER A 236 -0.58 -19.47 13.62
C SER A 236 -1.76 -19.00 12.76
N GLY A 237 -1.99 -19.64 11.60
CA GLY A 237 -2.83 -19.07 10.55
C GLY A 237 -2.29 -17.74 10.00
N HIS A 238 -0.97 -17.54 10.06
CA HIS A 238 -0.22 -16.55 9.29
C HIS A 238 0.61 -17.32 8.26
N GLU A 239 0.66 -16.85 7.02
CA GLU A 239 1.35 -17.54 5.92
C GLU A 239 2.21 -16.55 5.14
N HIS A 240 3.44 -16.97 4.83
CA HIS A 240 4.49 -16.09 4.33
C HIS A 240 4.99 -16.53 2.96
N ALA A 241 5.46 -15.57 2.17
CA ALA A 241 6.34 -15.80 1.02
C ALA A 241 7.47 -14.76 1.08
N VAL A 242 8.65 -15.19 1.53
CA VAL A 242 9.75 -14.32 1.96
C VAL A 242 11.12 -14.77 1.46
N VAL A 243 11.98 -13.80 1.15
CA VAL A 243 13.43 -13.93 1.10
C VAL A 243 14.00 -13.56 2.47
N PHE A 244 14.99 -14.30 2.95
CA PHE A 244 15.73 -13.95 4.16
C PHE A 244 17.24 -14.20 4.07
N VAL A 245 17.99 -13.48 4.89
CA VAL A 245 19.41 -13.71 5.18
C VAL A 245 19.59 -13.83 6.69
N ASN A 246 20.45 -14.75 7.13
CA ASN A 246 20.73 -15.01 8.54
C ASN A 246 22.12 -15.64 8.74
N GLY A 247 22.68 -15.44 9.93
CA GLY A 247 23.97 -16.00 10.34
C GLY A 247 25.08 -14.97 10.54
N ASP A 248 24.96 -13.80 9.90
CA ASP A 248 25.86 -12.66 10.10
C ASP A 248 25.27 -11.61 11.06
N GLN A 249 26.03 -10.53 11.30
CA GLN A 249 25.55 -9.35 12.02
C GLN A 249 25.08 -8.28 11.03
N TYR A 250 23.79 -7.96 11.06
CA TYR A 250 23.17 -6.97 10.17
C TYR A 250 22.83 -5.68 10.92
N TYR A 251 23.20 -4.55 10.34
CA TYR A 251 22.98 -3.21 10.89
C TYR A 251 21.90 -2.45 10.12
N GLY A 252 21.26 -3.09 9.13
CA GLY A 252 20.17 -2.51 8.35
C GLY A 252 19.81 -3.32 7.12
N ALA A 253 18.78 -2.83 6.44
CA ALA A 253 18.15 -3.42 5.27
C ALA A 253 17.54 -2.32 4.39
N LYS A 254 17.67 -2.47 3.07
CA LYS A 254 17.08 -1.58 2.06
C LYS A 254 16.49 -2.39 0.91
N ALA A 255 15.34 -1.97 0.40
CA ALA A 255 14.73 -2.51 -0.81
C ALA A 255 13.74 -1.50 -1.43
N SER A 256 13.40 -1.72 -2.70
CA SER A 256 12.23 -1.11 -3.35
C SER A 256 11.09 -2.13 -3.38
N ILE A 257 9.92 -1.78 -2.84
CA ILE A 257 8.80 -2.69 -2.56
C ILE A 257 7.59 -2.31 -3.42
N ASN A 258 7.15 -3.24 -4.29
CA ASN A 258 6.03 -3.00 -5.19
C ASN A 258 4.69 -2.93 -4.44
N VAL A 259 3.88 -1.89 -4.73
CA VAL A 259 2.64 -1.58 -4.00
C VAL A 259 1.40 -1.98 -4.82
N TRP A 260 0.51 -2.73 -4.20
CA TRP A 260 -0.72 -3.26 -4.79
C TRP A 260 -1.93 -3.07 -3.87
N THR A 261 -3.13 -3.35 -4.39
CA THR A 261 -4.37 -3.44 -3.60
C THR A 261 -4.87 -4.89 -3.58
N PRO A 262 -4.25 -5.81 -2.82
CA PRO A 262 -4.73 -7.18 -2.70
C PRO A 262 -6.13 -7.22 -2.08
N SER A 263 -6.99 -8.09 -2.62
CA SER A 263 -8.29 -8.40 -2.02
C SER A 263 -8.11 -9.16 -0.69
N VAL A 264 -8.73 -8.66 0.38
CA VAL A 264 -8.78 -9.33 1.69
C VAL A 264 -10.20 -9.85 1.91
N THR A 265 -10.32 -11.16 2.14
CA THR A 265 -11.61 -11.89 2.15
C THR A 265 -12.42 -11.65 3.42
N ASN A 266 -11.75 -11.45 4.56
CA ASN A 266 -12.38 -11.32 5.87
C ASN A 266 -11.81 -10.09 6.59
N ALA A 267 -12.65 -9.30 7.25
CA ALA A 267 -12.23 -8.07 7.91
C ALA A 267 -11.19 -8.28 9.04
N TYR A 268 -11.10 -9.48 9.61
CA TYR A 268 -10.08 -9.87 10.61
C TYR A 268 -8.84 -10.54 10.00
N GLU A 269 -8.71 -10.54 8.67
CA GLU A 269 -7.49 -10.89 7.95
C GLU A 269 -6.75 -9.61 7.51
N PHE A 270 -5.51 -9.79 7.05
CA PHE A 270 -4.75 -8.75 6.38
C PHE A 270 -3.87 -9.37 5.29
N SER A 271 -3.35 -8.51 4.42
CA SER A 271 -2.28 -8.83 3.47
C SER A 271 -1.25 -7.70 3.49
N LEU A 272 0.02 -8.03 3.66
CA LEU A 272 1.09 -7.05 3.79
C LEU A 272 2.34 -7.41 2.97
N SER A 273 3.21 -6.42 2.81
CA SER A 273 4.52 -6.53 2.18
C SER A 273 5.51 -5.64 2.92
N GLN A 274 6.56 -6.22 3.51
CA GLN A 274 7.46 -5.48 4.40
C GLN A 274 8.91 -5.96 4.43
N ILE A 275 9.74 -5.17 5.11
CA ILE A 275 11.07 -5.53 5.61
C ILE A 275 10.93 -5.85 7.10
N TRP A 276 11.46 -7.00 7.54
CA TRP A 276 11.68 -7.32 8.94
C TRP A 276 13.17 -7.23 9.28
N VAL A 277 13.49 -6.51 10.35
CA VAL A 277 14.81 -6.48 10.99
C VAL A 277 14.68 -7.20 12.33
N ILE A 278 15.36 -8.33 12.49
CA ILE A 278 15.08 -9.32 13.56
C ILE A 278 16.32 -9.60 14.41
N SER A 279 16.13 -9.75 15.73
CA SER A 279 17.15 -10.25 16.65
C SER A 279 16.55 -10.99 17.85
N GLY A 280 17.30 -11.88 18.51
CA GLY A 280 16.78 -12.76 19.57
C GLY A 280 16.11 -14.04 19.04
N SER A 281 15.25 -14.67 19.84
CA SER A 281 14.62 -15.97 19.53
C SER A 281 13.09 -15.90 19.48
N PHE A 282 12.50 -16.56 18.47
CA PHE A 282 11.04 -16.57 18.20
C PHE A 282 10.13 -17.07 19.35
N GLY A 283 10.70 -17.63 20.42
CA GLY A 283 9.93 -18.18 21.54
C GLY A 283 9.49 -17.15 22.60
N ASN A 284 10.37 -16.23 23.01
CA ASN A 284 10.15 -15.39 24.20
C ASN A 284 10.70 -13.96 24.08
N ASP A 285 11.86 -13.78 23.45
CA ASP A 285 12.68 -12.57 23.51
C ASP A 285 12.91 -11.90 22.14
N LEU A 286 12.18 -12.35 21.11
CA LEU A 286 12.26 -11.82 19.76
C LEU A 286 12.04 -10.29 19.75
N ASN A 287 13.04 -9.59 19.22
CA ASN A 287 12.98 -8.18 18.88
C ASN A 287 12.71 -8.08 17.36
N THR A 288 11.70 -7.30 16.96
CA THR A 288 11.49 -6.94 15.55
C THR A 288 11.36 -5.43 15.38
N ILE A 289 11.83 -4.96 14.23
CA ILE A 289 11.44 -3.70 13.62
C ILE A 289 10.89 -4.05 12.22
N GLU A 290 9.77 -3.45 11.88
CA GLU A 290 8.93 -3.82 10.73
C GLU A 290 8.47 -2.54 10.02
N ALA A 291 8.66 -2.45 8.71
CA ALA A 291 8.13 -1.36 7.89
C ALA A 291 7.78 -1.82 6.47
N GLY A 292 6.64 -1.37 5.96
CA GLY A 292 6.09 -1.85 4.69
C GLY A 292 4.76 -1.20 4.33
N TRP A 293 4.00 -1.85 3.46
CA TRP A 293 2.59 -1.53 3.21
C TRP A 293 1.69 -2.70 3.60
N GLN A 294 0.48 -2.41 4.07
CA GLN A 294 -0.52 -3.43 4.40
C GLN A 294 -1.94 -3.00 4.02
N VAL A 295 -2.77 -3.97 3.67
CA VAL A 295 -4.24 -3.86 3.61
C VAL A 295 -4.78 -4.59 4.84
N SER A 296 -5.41 -3.86 5.77
CA SER A 296 -5.93 -4.42 7.03
C SER A 296 -7.26 -3.74 7.42
N PRO A 297 -8.41 -4.34 7.10
CA PRO A 297 -9.72 -3.74 7.40
C PRO A 297 -10.01 -3.62 8.90
N GLU A 298 -9.55 -4.54 9.77
CA GLU A 298 -9.66 -4.37 11.24
C GLU A 298 -8.94 -3.09 11.69
N LEU A 299 -7.73 -2.83 11.19
CA LEU A 299 -6.91 -1.71 11.66
C LEU A 299 -7.35 -0.35 11.09
N TYR A 300 -7.66 -0.27 9.79
CA TYR A 300 -7.94 1.00 9.08
C TYR A 300 -9.42 1.22 8.71
N GLY A 301 -10.19 0.15 8.49
CA GLY A 301 -11.62 0.23 8.13
C GLY A 301 -11.89 0.22 6.62
N ASP A 302 -10.85 0.13 5.81
CA ASP A 302 -10.87 0.15 4.35
C ASP A 302 -9.92 -0.91 3.76
N ASN A 303 -9.84 -0.95 2.42
CA ASN A 303 -9.00 -1.88 1.66
C ASN A 303 -7.81 -1.19 0.95
N TYR A 304 -7.42 0.03 1.32
CA TYR A 304 -6.27 0.70 0.72
C TYR A 304 -4.95 0.16 1.29
N PRO A 305 -3.88 0.03 0.47
CA PRO A 305 -2.55 -0.24 0.98
C PRO A 305 -2.06 0.98 1.75
N ARG A 306 -1.91 0.83 3.07
CA ARG A 306 -1.49 1.89 3.98
C ARG A 306 -0.03 1.69 4.35
N PHE A 307 0.77 2.75 4.31
CA PHE A 307 2.16 2.69 4.80
C PHE A 307 2.13 2.44 6.31
N PHE A 308 2.87 1.45 6.80
CA PHE A 308 2.84 1.08 8.21
C PHE A 308 4.22 0.79 8.77
N THR A 309 4.29 0.85 10.10
CA THR A 309 5.41 0.36 10.88
C THR A 309 4.91 -0.54 12.01
N TYR A 310 5.70 -1.53 12.40
CA TYR A 310 5.52 -2.26 13.66
C TYR A 310 6.88 -2.41 14.36
N TRP A 311 6.87 -2.71 15.65
CA TRP A 311 8.05 -3.11 16.40
C TRP A 311 7.62 -3.95 17.61
N THR A 312 8.48 -4.82 18.12
CA THR A 312 8.30 -5.49 19.42
C THR A 312 9.66 -5.89 20.01
N THR A 313 9.67 -6.23 21.30
CA THR A 313 10.87 -6.60 22.09
C THR A 313 10.66 -7.87 22.92
N ASP A 314 9.45 -8.45 22.88
CA ASP A 314 9.01 -9.57 23.71
C ASP A 314 8.20 -10.60 22.91
N ALA A 315 8.54 -10.81 21.63
CA ALA A 315 7.84 -11.71 20.72
C ALA A 315 6.32 -11.44 20.62
N TYR A 316 5.95 -10.16 20.43
CA TYR A 316 4.57 -9.69 20.26
C TYR A 316 3.65 -9.90 21.48
N GLN A 317 4.20 -10.14 22.68
CA GLN A 317 3.40 -10.52 23.84
C GLN A 317 2.73 -9.33 24.54
N ALA A 318 3.47 -8.26 24.84
CA ALA A 318 3.01 -7.10 25.58
C ALA A 318 3.69 -5.77 25.17
N THR A 319 4.83 -5.80 24.49
CA THR A 319 5.50 -4.62 23.92
C THR A 319 5.19 -4.44 22.43
N GLY A 320 5.29 -3.19 21.96
CA GLY A 320 5.05 -2.87 20.56
C GLY A 320 3.62 -2.44 20.22
N CYS A 321 3.49 -1.91 19.01
CA CYS A 321 2.23 -1.57 18.33
C CYS A 321 2.47 -1.22 16.85
N TYR A 322 1.37 -1.12 16.09
CA TYR A 322 1.34 -0.49 14.79
C TYR A 322 1.48 1.04 14.88
N ASN A 323 2.24 1.61 13.96
CA ASN A 323 2.31 3.04 13.67
C ASN A 323 2.63 3.86 14.95
N LEU A 324 1.93 4.99 15.17
CA LEU A 324 2.08 5.85 16.34
C LEU A 324 1.06 5.56 17.46
N LEU A 325 0.41 4.38 17.45
CA LEU A 325 -0.65 4.01 18.41
C LEU A 325 -0.13 3.74 19.83
N CYS A 326 1.20 3.74 20.01
CA CYS A 326 1.88 3.70 21.29
C CYS A 326 3.22 4.44 21.19
N SER A 327 3.78 4.84 22.34
CA SER A 327 5.08 5.50 22.38
C SER A 327 6.22 4.51 22.06
N GLY A 328 7.03 4.83 21.06
CA GLY A 328 8.21 4.02 20.70
C GLY A 328 8.99 4.61 19.52
N PHE A 329 8.31 4.84 18.40
CA PHE A 329 8.89 5.54 17.25
C PHE A 329 8.82 7.07 17.44
N VAL A 330 9.90 7.78 17.12
CA VAL A 330 9.98 9.25 17.09
C VAL A 330 10.01 9.70 15.63
N GLN A 331 8.91 10.28 15.14
CA GLN A 331 8.84 10.84 13.79
C GLN A 331 9.56 12.20 13.73
N THR A 332 10.26 12.49 12.61
CA THR A 332 11.12 13.68 12.48
C THR A 332 10.69 14.66 11.39
N ASN A 333 9.84 14.26 10.44
CA ASN A 333 9.47 15.07 9.28
C ASN A 333 7.96 15.40 9.22
N ASN A 334 7.63 16.43 8.43
CA ASN A 334 6.28 16.94 8.19
C ASN A 334 5.60 16.43 6.89
N ARG A 335 6.20 15.48 6.16
CA ARG A 335 5.80 15.04 4.80
C ARG A 335 5.24 13.61 4.69
N VAL A 336 5.48 12.73 5.68
CA VAL A 336 5.05 11.32 5.63
C VAL A 336 4.19 11.00 6.87
N ALA A 337 2.93 10.64 6.66
CA ALA A 337 2.00 10.23 7.70
C ALA A 337 2.01 8.69 7.83
N ILE A 338 2.54 8.16 8.93
CA ILE A 338 2.51 6.70 9.16
C ILE A 338 1.05 6.26 9.40
N GLY A 339 0.60 5.29 8.61
CA GLY A 339 -0.77 4.80 8.60
C GLY A 339 -1.66 5.36 7.50
N ALA A 340 -1.21 6.31 6.67
CA ALA A 340 -2.01 6.84 5.56
C ALA A 340 -1.86 6.00 4.26
N ALA A 341 -2.88 6.10 3.38
CA ALA A 341 -2.96 5.37 2.12
C ALA A 341 -1.87 5.78 1.12
N ILE A 342 -1.31 4.77 0.43
CA ILE A 342 -0.32 4.95 -0.63
C ILE A 342 -1.02 5.21 -1.97
N SER A 343 -0.47 6.18 -2.71
CA SER A 343 -0.88 6.55 -4.06
C SER A 343 0.35 6.98 -4.86
N PRO A 344 0.47 6.68 -6.17
CA PRO A 344 -0.36 5.75 -6.94
C PRO A 344 -0.14 4.28 -6.54
N ARG A 345 -0.85 3.36 -7.20
CA ARG A 345 -0.84 1.90 -6.91
C ARG A 345 -0.72 1.10 -8.20
N SER A 346 -0.10 -0.09 -8.13
CA SER A 346 0.10 -0.95 -9.30
C SER A 346 -1.19 -1.54 -9.85
N SER A 347 -1.20 -1.81 -11.15
CA SER A 347 -2.30 -2.47 -11.86
C SER A 347 -1.78 -3.55 -12.81
N TYR A 348 -2.51 -4.66 -12.92
CA TYR A 348 -2.15 -5.82 -13.75
C TYR A 348 -2.09 -5.46 -15.25
N ASN A 349 -1.04 -5.93 -15.94
CA ASN A 349 -0.69 -5.57 -17.32
C ASN A 349 -0.63 -4.04 -17.58
N SER A 350 -0.29 -3.25 -16.56
CA SER A 350 -0.28 -1.79 -16.61
C SER A 350 0.90 -1.21 -15.81
N ARG A 351 0.84 0.08 -15.45
CA ARG A 351 1.88 0.72 -14.63
C ARG A 351 1.97 0.04 -13.25
N GLN A 352 3.20 -0.28 -12.86
CA GLN A 352 3.55 -0.72 -11.51
C GLN A 352 4.33 0.39 -10.81
N PHE A 353 4.15 0.50 -9.50
CA PHE A 353 4.80 1.50 -8.65
C PHE A 353 5.36 0.81 -7.40
N ASP A 354 6.51 1.28 -6.94
CA ASP A 354 7.19 0.76 -5.75
C ASP A 354 7.68 1.88 -4.83
N ILE A 355 7.72 1.59 -3.53
CA ILE A 355 8.27 2.50 -2.51
C ILE A 355 9.67 2.03 -2.11
N GLY A 356 10.63 2.95 -2.05
CA GLY A 356 11.89 2.71 -1.37
C GLY A 356 11.67 2.66 0.15
N LEU A 357 12.22 1.66 0.83
CA LEU A 357 12.39 1.66 2.29
C LEU A 357 13.84 1.33 2.65
N MET A 358 14.35 2.00 3.68
CA MET A 358 15.60 1.63 4.34
C MET A 358 15.44 1.74 5.86
N ILE A 359 15.80 0.68 6.57
CA ILE A 359 15.93 0.64 8.03
C ILE A 359 17.39 0.41 8.36
N TRP A 360 18.03 1.25 9.17
CA TRP A 360 19.44 1.05 9.58
C TRP A 360 19.73 1.61 10.96
N LYS A 361 20.76 1.07 11.60
CA LYS A 361 21.24 1.47 12.91
C LYS A 361 22.32 2.54 12.76
N ASP A 362 22.03 3.74 13.23
CA ASP A 362 22.98 4.84 13.26
C ASP A 362 24.22 4.46 14.11
N PRO A 363 25.45 4.49 13.55
CA PRO A 363 26.67 4.17 14.31
C PRO A 363 26.94 5.14 15.48
N LYS A 364 26.50 6.41 15.38
CA LYS A 364 26.81 7.46 16.37
C LYS A 364 25.99 7.29 17.65
N HIS A 365 24.68 7.09 17.53
CA HIS A 365 23.76 7.02 18.68
C HIS A 365 23.11 5.65 18.89
N GLY A 366 23.29 4.71 17.97
CA GLY A 366 22.76 3.34 18.03
C GLY A 366 21.25 3.21 17.77
N ASN A 367 20.55 4.31 17.44
CA ASN A 367 19.12 4.30 17.14
C ASN A 367 18.85 3.69 15.76
N TRP A 368 17.71 3.02 15.59
CA TRP A 368 17.29 2.51 14.29
C TRP A 368 16.47 3.58 13.56
N TRP A 369 16.97 4.06 12.44
CA TRP A 369 16.30 5.05 11.59
C TRP A 369 15.52 4.39 10.45
N LEU A 370 14.46 5.08 10.01
CA LEU A 370 13.59 4.70 8.90
C LEU A 370 13.60 5.78 7.83
N GLU A 371 13.88 5.40 6.59
CA GLU A 371 13.78 6.23 5.39
C GLU A 371 12.72 5.67 4.44
N PHE A 372 11.97 6.57 3.79
CA PHE A 372 10.87 6.28 2.88
C PHE A 372 11.08 6.99 1.53
N GLY A 373 10.74 6.32 0.44
CA GLY A 373 10.91 6.84 -0.92
C GLY A 373 12.36 7.24 -1.23
N SER A 374 12.53 8.32 -1.96
CA SER A 374 13.83 8.86 -2.41
C SER A 374 14.52 9.72 -1.34
N GLY A 375 14.74 9.18 -0.14
CA GLY A 375 15.54 9.84 0.90
C GLY A 375 14.78 10.53 2.03
N LEU A 376 13.45 10.39 2.15
CA LEU A 376 12.69 11.05 3.21
C LEU A 376 12.87 10.33 4.55
N LEU A 377 13.59 10.97 5.49
CA LEU A 377 13.78 10.45 6.85
C LEU A 377 12.47 10.50 7.63
N VAL A 378 11.87 9.33 7.86
CA VAL A 378 10.61 9.21 8.59
C VAL A 378 10.83 9.55 10.06
N GLY A 379 11.84 8.93 10.67
CA GLY A 379 12.13 9.03 12.09
C GLY A 379 12.94 7.83 12.59
N TYR A 380 12.89 7.55 13.90
CA TYR A 380 13.69 6.48 14.51
C TYR A 380 13.03 5.78 15.70
N TRP A 381 13.40 4.52 15.92
CA TRP A 381 13.21 3.79 17.18
C TRP A 381 14.47 3.94 18.05
N PRO A 382 14.36 4.48 19.29
CA PRO A 382 15.50 4.62 20.18
C PRO A 382 16.11 3.28 20.61
N ALA A 383 17.44 3.23 20.67
CA ALA A 383 18.20 2.02 20.99
C ALA A 383 17.84 1.38 22.35
N PHE A 384 17.38 2.19 23.31
CA PHE A 384 17.04 1.72 24.66
C PHE A 384 15.76 0.88 24.73
N LEU A 385 14.91 0.89 23.69
CA LEU A 385 13.71 0.04 23.65
C LEU A 385 14.09 -1.44 23.62
N PHE A 386 15.17 -1.76 22.89
CA PHE A 386 15.52 -3.12 22.49
C PHE A 386 16.46 -3.81 23.49
N SER A 387 16.35 -5.13 23.58
CA SER A 387 17.33 -5.99 24.23
C SER A 387 18.41 -6.41 23.24
N HIS A 388 18.01 -7.14 22.18
CA HIS A 388 18.92 -7.71 21.18
C HIS A 388 19.24 -6.73 20.05
N LEU A 389 18.21 -6.08 19.46
CA LEU A 389 18.41 -5.08 18.41
C LEU A 389 19.18 -3.84 18.87
N ARG A 390 19.41 -3.67 20.19
CA ARG A 390 20.31 -2.64 20.73
C ARG A 390 21.76 -2.83 20.28
N SER A 391 22.17 -4.07 19.97
CA SER A 391 23.47 -4.37 19.38
C SER A 391 23.39 -4.40 17.85
N HIS A 392 22.73 -5.42 17.29
CA HIS A 392 22.60 -5.72 15.87
C HIS A 392 21.41 -6.67 15.60
N ALA A 393 21.03 -6.83 14.34
CA ALA A 393 20.11 -7.86 13.88
C ALA A 393 20.87 -9.15 13.51
N ASN A 394 20.27 -10.32 13.75
CA ASN A 394 20.82 -11.64 13.38
C ASN A 394 20.14 -12.25 12.15
N MET A 395 19.05 -11.62 11.68
CA MET A 395 18.28 -12.01 10.51
C MET A 395 17.59 -10.78 9.91
N ILE A 396 17.55 -10.71 8.59
CA ILE A 396 16.75 -9.76 7.82
C ILE A 396 15.80 -10.57 6.92
N GLN A 397 14.54 -10.16 6.83
CA GLN A 397 13.55 -10.76 5.93
C GLN A 397 12.87 -9.70 5.05
N PHE A 398 12.45 -10.10 3.86
CA PHE A 398 11.76 -9.30 2.85
C PHE A 398 10.65 -10.14 2.24
N GLY A 399 9.43 -9.63 2.08
CA GLY A 399 8.35 -10.36 1.40
C GLY A 399 6.96 -10.10 1.96
N GLY A 400 6.05 -11.04 1.69
CA GLY A 400 4.65 -10.95 2.06
C GLY A 400 4.26 -11.84 3.25
N GLU A 401 3.24 -11.38 3.98
CA GLU A 401 2.55 -12.09 5.06
C GLU A 401 1.04 -11.89 4.86
N ILE A 402 0.25 -12.95 4.99
CA ILE A 402 -1.22 -12.91 5.05
C ILE A 402 -1.74 -13.62 6.29
N VAL A 403 -2.98 -13.34 6.69
CA VAL A 403 -3.70 -14.15 7.69
C VAL A 403 -4.70 -15.05 6.99
N ASN A 404 -4.63 -16.36 7.27
CA ASN A 404 -5.61 -17.36 6.89
C ASN A 404 -6.49 -17.69 8.11
N SER A 405 -7.66 -17.06 8.21
CA SER A 405 -8.61 -17.29 9.32
C SER A 405 -9.41 -18.59 9.16
N ARG A 406 -9.47 -19.14 7.94
CA ARG A 406 -10.32 -20.28 7.55
C ARG A 406 -11.77 -20.13 8.00
N SER A 407 -12.31 -18.90 8.01
CA SER A 407 -13.65 -18.58 8.53
C SER A 407 -14.82 -19.32 7.87
N SER A 408 -14.59 -19.90 6.69
CA SER A 408 -15.56 -20.68 5.91
C SER A 408 -15.23 -22.18 5.85
N GLY A 409 -14.30 -22.66 6.69
CA GLY A 409 -13.85 -24.06 6.76
C GLY A 409 -12.74 -24.46 5.76
N TYR A 410 -12.53 -23.65 4.72
CA TYR A 410 -11.52 -23.84 3.67
C TYR A 410 -10.43 -22.75 3.70
N HIS A 411 -9.42 -22.82 2.83
CA HIS A 411 -8.36 -21.81 2.75
C HIS A 411 -8.90 -20.42 2.35
N THR A 412 -8.40 -19.33 2.95
CA THR A 412 -8.80 -17.97 2.56
C THR A 412 -8.49 -17.65 1.09
N SER A 413 -9.34 -16.84 0.46
CA SER A 413 -9.08 -16.21 -0.86
C SER A 413 -8.35 -14.86 -0.73
N THR A 414 -7.84 -14.53 0.46
CA THR A 414 -7.03 -13.32 0.67
C THR A 414 -5.75 -13.40 -0.14
N GLN A 415 -5.54 -12.39 -0.99
CA GLN A 415 -4.46 -12.31 -1.95
C GLN A 415 -3.16 -11.85 -1.29
N MET A 416 -2.02 -12.40 -1.69
CA MET A 416 -0.69 -11.89 -1.30
C MET A 416 -0.08 -11.09 -2.45
N GLY A 417 0.51 -9.93 -2.14
CA GLY A 417 1.12 -9.06 -3.14
C GLY A 417 0.10 -8.55 -4.15
N SER A 418 0.20 -9.02 -5.40
CA SER A 418 -0.74 -8.67 -6.49
C SER A 418 -1.95 -9.61 -6.59
N GLY A 419 -1.97 -10.72 -5.85
CA GLY A 419 -2.90 -11.82 -6.08
C GLY A 419 -2.48 -12.81 -7.17
N HIS A 420 -1.34 -12.61 -7.82
CA HIS A 420 -0.79 -13.49 -8.86
C HIS A 420 0.51 -14.15 -8.41
N PHE A 421 0.78 -15.34 -8.96
CA PHE A 421 1.99 -16.11 -8.67
C PHE A 421 3.25 -15.47 -9.28
N ALA A 422 4.40 -15.69 -8.63
CA ALA A 422 5.71 -15.19 -8.99
C ALA A 422 6.19 -15.62 -10.40
N GLU A 423 5.64 -16.72 -10.92
CA GLU A 423 5.88 -17.17 -12.31
C GLU A 423 5.37 -16.17 -13.37
N GLU A 424 4.42 -15.30 -13.04
CA GLU A 424 3.87 -14.30 -13.98
C GLU A 424 4.77 -13.06 -14.20
N GLY A 425 5.72 -12.78 -13.30
CA GLY A 425 6.76 -11.75 -13.49
C GLY A 425 6.28 -10.30 -13.55
N PHE A 426 7.06 -9.45 -14.23
CA PHE A 426 6.84 -7.99 -14.30
C PHE A 426 5.48 -7.61 -14.92
N GLY A 427 4.86 -6.56 -14.41
CA GLY A 427 3.52 -6.11 -14.80
C GLY A 427 2.37 -6.91 -14.17
N LYS A 428 2.66 -8.02 -13.47
CA LYS A 428 1.66 -9.04 -13.09
C LYS A 428 1.81 -9.53 -11.65
N ALA A 429 2.98 -10.08 -11.30
CA ALA A 429 3.35 -10.45 -9.94
C ALA A 429 3.75 -9.21 -9.12
N SER A 430 3.73 -9.34 -7.79
CA SER A 430 4.40 -8.37 -6.91
C SER A 430 5.89 -8.67 -6.82
N TYR A 431 6.71 -7.66 -6.50
CA TYR A 431 8.16 -7.80 -6.39
C TYR A 431 8.78 -6.98 -5.26
N PHE A 432 9.97 -7.41 -4.85
CA PHE A 432 10.98 -6.56 -4.24
C PHE A 432 12.18 -6.51 -5.19
N ARG A 433 12.82 -5.35 -5.33
CA ARG A 433 14.07 -5.17 -6.07
C ARG A 433 15.06 -4.34 -5.27
N ASN A 434 16.32 -4.29 -5.73
CA ASN A 434 17.40 -3.54 -5.10
C ASN A 434 17.62 -3.95 -3.63
N LEU A 435 17.51 -5.25 -3.33
CA LEU A 435 17.73 -5.75 -1.96
C LEU A 435 19.19 -5.54 -1.53
N GLN A 436 19.37 -4.84 -0.41
CA GLN A 436 20.65 -4.58 0.24
C GLN A 436 20.55 -4.74 1.76
N THR A 437 21.67 -5.02 2.42
CA THR A 437 21.85 -4.92 3.88
C THR A 437 22.85 -3.82 4.23
N VAL A 438 22.91 -3.43 5.50
CA VAL A 438 23.93 -2.51 6.02
C VAL A 438 24.86 -3.26 6.97
N ASP A 439 26.16 -3.03 6.83
CA ASP A 439 27.22 -3.62 7.67
C ASP A 439 27.59 -2.74 8.88
N TRP A 440 28.53 -3.22 9.70
CA TRP A 440 29.00 -2.53 10.91
C TRP A 440 29.78 -1.24 10.62
N ASP A 441 30.35 -1.10 9.42
CA ASP A 441 31.06 0.08 8.91
C ASP A 441 30.10 1.12 8.28
N ASN A 442 28.78 0.86 8.31
CA ASN A 442 27.74 1.67 7.71
C ASN A 442 27.87 1.79 6.17
N ASN A 443 28.14 0.67 5.48
CA ASN A 443 28.09 0.56 4.02
C ASN A 443 26.84 -0.21 3.58
N LEU A 444 26.26 0.13 2.43
CA LEU A 444 25.20 -0.66 1.79
C LEU A 444 25.80 -1.79 0.94
N LEU A 445 25.52 -3.04 1.32
CA LEU A 445 26.02 -4.25 0.65
C LEU A 445 24.87 -4.98 -0.08
N PRO A 446 25.11 -5.58 -1.26
CA PRO A 446 24.14 -6.45 -1.92
C PRO A 446 23.98 -7.77 -1.15
N LEU A 447 22.76 -8.33 -1.11
CA LEU A 447 22.52 -9.61 -0.43
C LEU A 447 23.37 -10.77 -1.01
N THR A 448 24.07 -11.44 -0.10
CA THR A 448 24.70 -12.75 -0.28
C THR A 448 23.93 -13.82 0.50
N ASN A 449 24.08 -15.10 0.11
CA ASN A 449 23.55 -16.26 0.86
C ASN A 449 22.03 -16.24 1.14
N LEU A 450 21.24 -15.58 0.29
CA LEU A 450 19.80 -15.44 0.49
C LEU A 450 19.06 -16.79 0.38
N ARG A 451 18.02 -16.94 1.19
CA ARG A 451 17.16 -18.12 1.26
C ARG A 451 15.72 -17.74 0.97
N LEU A 452 14.95 -18.65 0.39
CA LEU A 452 13.53 -18.47 0.11
C LEU A 452 12.71 -19.36 1.04
N LEU A 453 11.56 -18.86 1.48
CA LEU A 453 10.53 -19.62 2.18
C LEU A 453 9.17 -19.22 1.63
N ALA A 454 8.32 -20.21 1.34
CA ALA A 454 6.88 -20.02 1.21
C ALA A 454 6.20 -21.16 1.98
N ASP A 455 5.28 -20.84 2.91
CA ASP A 455 4.68 -21.84 3.80
C ASP A 455 3.76 -22.80 3.02
N HIS A 456 2.99 -22.27 2.06
CA HIS A 456 2.17 -23.07 1.15
C HIS A 456 2.36 -22.60 -0.31
N PRO A 457 3.39 -23.11 -1.04
CA PRO A 457 3.72 -22.70 -2.40
C PRO A 457 2.58 -22.79 -3.43
N ASN A 458 1.59 -23.65 -3.19
CA ASN A 458 0.39 -23.76 -4.05
C ASN A 458 -0.62 -22.62 -3.86
N CYS A 459 -0.53 -21.87 -2.76
CA CYS A 459 -1.42 -20.77 -2.37
C CYS A 459 -0.75 -19.42 -2.65
N TYR A 460 0.53 -19.32 -2.30
CA TYR A 460 1.42 -18.18 -2.52
C TYR A 460 2.84 -18.69 -2.79
N ASP A 461 3.49 -18.25 -3.86
CA ASP A 461 4.84 -18.68 -4.23
C ASP A 461 5.84 -17.50 -4.26
N ILE A 462 7.10 -17.82 -4.51
CA ILE A 462 8.21 -16.87 -4.53
C ILE A 462 9.33 -17.35 -5.46
N ARG A 463 9.90 -16.41 -6.24
CA ARG A 463 10.95 -16.70 -7.23
C ARG A 463 12.00 -15.59 -7.27
N GLN A 464 13.23 -15.92 -6.87
CA GLN A 464 14.37 -15.00 -6.93
C GLN A 464 14.84 -14.73 -8.37
N GLY A 465 15.53 -13.61 -8.56
CA GLY A 465 16.29 -13.27 -9.75
C GLY A 465 17.42 -12.27 -9.45
N ARG A 466 18.31 -12.07 -10.41
CA ARG A 466 19.38 -11.07 -10.32
C ARG A 466 19.72 -10.52 -11.71
N ASN A 467 19.80 -9.20 -11.84
CA ASN A 467 20.28 -8.52 -13.05
C ASN A 467 20.86 -7.14 -12.70
N ASN A 468 21.47 -6.46 -13.68
CA ASN A 468 22.20 -5.20 -13.45
C ASN A 468 21.29 -3.96 -13.26
N VAL A 469 19.98 -4.08 -13.43
CA VAL A 469 19.00 -2.96 -13.38
C VAL A 469 18.12 -3.02 -12.12
N TRP A 470 17.93 -4.22 -11.57
CA TRP A 470 17.11 -4.49 -10.38
C TRP A 470 17.95 -5.05 -9.21
N GLY A 471 19.27 -5.16 -9.39
CA GLY A 471 20.17 -5.82 -8.45
C GLY A 471 19.75 -7.27 -8.16
N THR A 472 19.80 -7.65 -6.89
CA THR A 472 19.08 -8.82 -6.37
C THR A 472 17.61 -8.46 -6.20
N TYR A 473 16.71 -9.31 -6.71
CA TYR A 473 15.26 -9.11 -6.67
C TYR A 473 14.51 -10.44 -6.50
N PHE A 474 13.21 -10.38 -6.20
CA PHE A 474 12.32 -11.53 -6.29
C PHE A 474 10.89 -11.12 -6.66
N TYR A 475 10.18 -12.02 -7.34
CA TYR A 475 8.72 -11.97 -7.47
C TYR A 475 8.08 -12.83 -6.38
N TYR A 476 6.91 -12.44 -5.89
CA TYR A 476 6.13 -13.18 -4.90
C TYR A 476 4.64 -12.85 -5.02
N GLY A 477 3.80 -13.75 -4.52
CA GLY A 477 2.37 -13.50 -4.38
C GLY A 477 1.52 -14.75 -4.63
N GLY A 478 0.22 -14.55 -4.70
CA GLY A 478 -0.72 -15.61 -5.09
C GLY A 478 -2.16 -15.29 -4.69
N PRO A 479 -3.13 -16.02 -5.26
CA PRO A 479 -4.55 -15.78 -5.04
C PRO A 479 -5.06 -16.31 -3.68
N GLY A 480 -4.21 -17.03 -2.92
CA GLY A 480 -4.66 -17.86 -1.83
C GLY A 480 -5.45 -19.05 -2.39
N ARG A 481 -6.72 -19.15 -2.03
CA ARG A 481 -7.60 -20.25 -2.45
C ARG A 481 -7.65 -20.43 -3.97
N ASN A 482 -7.28 -21.61 -4.46
CA ASN A 482 -7.34 -21.98 -5.88
C ASN A 482 -7.37 -23.51 -6.04
N VAL A 483 -7.38 -24.04 -7.28
CA VAL A 483 -7.46 -25.50 -7.52
C VAL A 483 -6.28 -26.31 -6.96
N ARG A 484 -5.12 -25.68 -6.70
CA ARG A 484 -3.96 -26.29 -6.02
C ARG A 484 -3.97 -26.07 -4.49
N CYS A 485 -4.90 -25.25 -3.98
CA CYS A 485 -4.99 -24.77 -2.60
C CYS A 485 -6.48 -24.60 -2.17
N PRO A 486 -7.17 -25.68 -1.74
CA PRO A 486 -8.64 -25.74 -1.69
C PRO A 486 -9.33 -25.15 -0.44
#